data_AF-A0A8B5X0W0-F1
#
_entry.id   AF-A0A8B5X0W0-F1
#
_cell.length_a   1.000
_cell.length_b   1.000
_cell.length_c   1.000
_cell.angle_alpha   90.00
_cell.angle_beta   90.00
_cell.angle_gamma   90.00
#
_symmetry.space_group_name_H-M   'P 1'
#
loop_
_entity.id
_entity.type
_entity.pdbx_description
1 polymer ?
#
loop_
_entity_poly.entity_id
_entity_poly.type
_entity_poly.pdbx_seq_one_letter_code
_entity_poly.pdbx_strand_id
1 'polypeptide(L)'
;MNATTTGLPDADEMEAKIIDALKTVYDPEIPVNIYELGLIYGIDVDPLGNHADIQMTLTAPGCPVAGSMPEWVENAVRHTAGVESVNVELVWDPPWTQELMSMRAKLELNMV
;
A
#
# COMPACT_ATOMS: atom_id res chain seq x y z
N MET A 1 -10.98 29.03 0.87
CA MET A 1 -12.03 28.55 1.79
C MET A 1 -12.81 27.50 1.02
N ASN A 2 -12.38 26.23 1.02
CA ASN A 2 -13.09 25.19 0.28
C ASN A 2 -13.56 24.10 1.25
N ALA A 3 -14.89 24.07 1.36
CA ALA A 3 -15.80 22.99 1.73
C ALA A 3 -15.42 22.06 2.89
N THR A 4 -16.08 22.28 4.02
CA THR A 4 -16.45 21.22 4.96
C THR A 4 -17.55 20.37 4.31
N THR A 5 -17.27 19.12 3.98
CA THR A 5 -18.30 18.11 3.67
C THR A 5 -18.29 17.04 4.76
N THR A 6 -19.36 17.02 5.53
CA THR A 6 -19.68 16.01 6.53
C THR A 6 -19.89 14.64 5.87
N GLY A 7 -19.14 13.62 6.29
CA GLY A 7 -19.57 12.21 6.19
C GLY A 7 -18.50 11.19 5.86
N LEU A 8 -17.73 11.40 4.80
CA LEU A 8 -16.67 10.50 4.32
C LEU A 8 -15.54 11.38 3.72
N PRO A 9 -14.26 11.01 3.85
CA PRO A 9 -13.18 11.76 3.22
C PRO A 9 -13.30 11.68 1.68
N ASP A 10 -12.99 12.77 0.99
CA ASP A 10 -12.86 12.76 -0.48
C ASP A 10 -11.77 11.74 -0.90
N ALA A 11 -11.86 11.20 -2.13
CA ALA A 11 -11.01 10.09 -2.58
C ALA A 11 -9.51 10.34 -2.38
N ASP A 12 -9.00 11.55 -2.68
CA ASP A 12 -7.60 11.94 -2.43
C ASP A 12 -7.22 11.91 -0.93
N GLU A 13 -8.11 12.33 -0.04
CA GLU A 13 -7.87 12.29 1.41
C GLU A 13 -7.89 10.85 1.93
N MET A 14 -8.74 10.01 1.35
CA MET A 14 -8.78 8.58 1.70
C MET A 14 -7.53 7.87 1.20
N GLU A 15 -7.11 8.12 -0.04
CA GLU A 15 -5.87 7.59 -0.60
C GLU A 15 -4.68 7.93 0.30
N ALA A 16 -4.56 9.18 0.76
CA ALA A 16 -3.50 9.60 1.67
C ALA A 16 -3.50 8.82 3.00
N LYS A 17 -4.68 8.52 3.55
CA LYS A 17 -4.81 7.70 4.77
C LYS A 17 -4.45 6.24 4.52
N ILE A 18 -4.84 5.69 3.37
CA ILE A 18 -4.48 4.33 2.94
C ILE A 18 -2.96 4.24 2.80
N ILE A 19 -2.32 5.22 2.16
CA ILE A 19 -0.85 5.28 2.03
C ILE A 19 -0.18 5.29 3.40
N ASP A 20 -0.71 6.05 4.37
CA ASP A 20 -0.17 6.07 5.74
C ASP A 20 -0.31 4.70 6.42
N ALA A 21 -1.47 4.04 6.27
CA ALA A 21 -1.68 2.69 6.77
C ALA A 21 -0.72 1.67 6.12
N LEU A 22 -0.51 1.75 4.80
CA LEU A 22 0.44 0.89 4.08
C LEU A 22 1.88 1.07 4.55
N LYS A 23 2.27 2.30 4.94
CA LYS A 23 3.60 2.57 5.51
C LYS A 23 3.82 1.94 6.89
N THR A 24 2.77 1.47 7.56
CA THR A 24 2.88 0.71 8.81
C THR A 24 3.19 -0.77 8.61
N VAL A 25 3.05 -1.26 7.37
CA VAL A 25 3.34 -2.65 7.01
C VAL A 25 4.78 -2.74 6.51
N TYR A 26 5.56 -3.62 7.15
CA TYR A 26 6.99 -3.82 6.86
C TYR A 26 7.22 -5.21 6.28
N ASP A 27 8.15 -5.30 5.35
CA ASP A 27 8.61 -6.59 4.87
C ASP A 27 9.47 -7.27 5.95
N PRO A 28 9.25 -8.57 6.25
CA PRO A 28 10.00 -9.26 7.31
C PRO A 28 11.45 -9.58 6.91
N GLU A 29 11.76 -9.61 5.61
CA GLU A 29 13.10 -9.88 5.07
C GLU A 29 13.89 -8.58 4.89
N ILE A 30 13.21 -7.49 4.53
CA ILE A 30 13.80 -6.16 4.30
C ILE A 30 13.16 -5.15 5.28
N PRO A 31 13.92 -4.53 6.21
CA PRO A 31 13.38 -3.68 7.28
C PRO A 31 12.91 -2.29 6.81
N VAL A 32 12.11 -2.25 5.75
CA VAL A 32 11.53 -1.07 5.10
C VAL A 32 10.05 -1.35 4.86
N ASN A 33 9.23 -0.31 4.87
CA ASN A 33 7.81 -0.46 4.61
C ASN A 33 7.53 -0.78 3.14
N ILE A 34 6.44 -1.51 2.90
CA ILE A 34 6.08 -2.02 1.56
C ILE A 34 5.84 -0.90 0.53
N TYR A 35 5.39 0.28 1.00
CA TYR A 35 5.14 1.43 0.14
C TYR A 35 6.47 2.03 -0.37
N GLU A 36 7.42 2.30 0.52
CA GLU A 36 8.74 2.83 0.17
C GLU A 36 9.62 1.79 -0.56
N LEU A 37 9.36 0.50 -0.35
CA LEU A 37 9.97 -0.57 -1.14
C LEU A 37 9.47 -0.60 -2.59
N GLY A 38 8.39 0.09 -2.92
CA GLY A 38 7.79 0.07 -4.24
C GLY A 38 7.06 -1.24 -4.53
N LEU A 39 6.52 -1.90 -3.51
CA LEU A 39 5.69 -3.10 -3.68
C LEU A 39 4.24 -2.75 -4.05
N ILE A 40 3.82 -1.51 -3.84
CA ILE A 40 2.48 -1.03 -4.20
C ILE A 40 2.56 -0.38 -5.58
N TYR A 41 1.84 -0.94 -6.55
CA TYR A 41 1.83 -0.46 -7.94
C TYR A 41 0.70 0.54 -8.21
N GLY A 42 -0.42 0.37 -7.51
CA GLY A 42 -1.56 1.25 -7.65
C GLY A 42 -2.48 1.18 -6.44
N ILE A 43 -3.11 2.31 -6.15
CA ILE A 43 -4.19 2.45 -5.19
C ILE A 43 -5.29 3.17 -5.96
N ASP A 44 -6.45 2.54 -6.11
CA ASP A 44 -7.65 3.15 -6.68
C ASP A 44 -8.68 3.22 -5.56
N VAL A 45 -9.17 4.42 -5.29
CA VAL A 45 -10.21 4.64 -4.28
C VAL A 45 -11.46 5.09 -5.00
N ASP A 46 -12.59 4.47 -4.67
CA ASP A 46 -13.85 4.80 -5.30
C ASP A 46 -14.27 6.26 -4.99
N PRO A 47 -15.17 6.86 -5.79
CA PRO A 47 -15.60 8.25 -5.59
C PRO A 47 -16.26 8.55 -4.24
N LEU A 48 -16.81 7.54 -3.56
CA LEU A 48 -17.40 7.66 -2.22
C LEU A 48 -16.35 7.52 -1.11
N GLY A 49 -15.13 7.09 -1.44
CA GLY A 49 -14.02 6.97 -0.50
C GLY A 49 -14.17 5.80 0.47
N ASN A 50 -15.05 4.82 0.22
CA ASN A 50 -15.31 3.72 1.14
C ASN A 50 -14.80 2.36 0.62
N HIS A 51 -14.45 2.26 -0.66
CA HIS A 51 -13.80 1.11 -1.25
C HIS A 51 -12.41 1.44 -1.80
N ALA A 52 -11.46 0.54 -1.58
CA ALA A 52 -10.10 0.67 -2.12
C ALA A 52 -9.65 -0.61 -2.83
N ASP A 53 -9.19 -0.46 -4.07
CA ASP A 53 -8.52 -1.49 -4.85
C ASP A 53 -7.02 -1.22 -4.83
N ILE A 54 -6.25 -2.22 -4.39
CA ILE A 54 -4.80 -2.10 -4.23
C ILE A 54 -4.14 -3.17 -5.09
N GLN A 55 -3.30 -2.74 -6.02
CA GLN A 55 -2.44 -3.63 -6.78
C GLN A 55 -1.05 -3.63 -6.16
N MET A 56 -0.59 -4.81 -5.76
CA MET A 56 0.72 -4.98 -5.15
C MET A 56 1.49 -6.15 -5.74
N THR A 57 2.80 -6.15 -5.54
CA THR A 57 3.70 -7.23 -5.91
C THR A 57 4.54 -7.67 -4.71
N LEU A 58 5.40 -8.65 -4.92
CA LEU A 58 6.35 -9.12 -3.91
C LEU A 58 7.76 -9.18 -4.49
N THR A 59 8.74 -9.13 -3.59
CA THR A 59 10.16 -9.25 -3.93
C THR A 59 10.50 -10.62 -4.53
N ALA A 60 9.75 -11.68 -4.20
CA ALA A 60 9.95 -13.02 -4.75
C ALA A 60 8.66 -13.87 -4.84
N PRO A 61 8.43 -14.58 -5.96
CA PRO A 61 7.22 -15.39 -6.21
C PRO A 61 7.13 -16.73 -5.46
N GLY A 62 7.94 -16.94 -4.40
CA GLY A 62 8.00 -18.22 -3.68
C GLY A 62 8.19 -18.09 -2.17
N CYS A 63 8.11 -16.89 -1.62
CA CYS A 63 8.24 -16.69 -0.18
C CYS A 63 6.96 -17.20 0.53
N PRO A 64 7.05 -17.94 1.65
CA PRO A 64 5.87 -18.39 2.40
C PRO A 64 5.00 -17.21 2.88
N VAL A 65 5.61 -16.03 3.01
CA VAL A 65 4.96 -14.76 3.35
C VAL A 65 4.06 -14.24 2.21
N ALA A 66 4.23 -14.73 0.98
CA ALA A 66 3.43 -14.28 -0.18
C ALA A 66 1.93 -14.53 -0.03
N GLY A 67 1.54 -15.57 0.72
CA GLY A 67 0.13 -15.81 1.05
C GLY A 67 -0.40 -14.86 2.11
N SER A 68 0.44 -14.38 3.02
CA SER A 68 0.02 -13.59 4.18
C SER A 68 0.19 -12.08 4.00
N MET A 69 1.09 -11.64 3.11
CA MET A 69 1.30 -10.21 2.86
C MET A 69 0.03 -9.50 2.36
N PRO A 70 -0.73 -10.04 1.38
CA PRO A 70 -1.97 -9.41 0.94
C PRO A 70 -2.99 -9.28 2.09
N GLU A 71 -3.07 -10.30 2.97
CA GLU A 71 -3.93 -10.25 4.15
C GLU A 71 -3.49 -9.18 5.14
N TRP A 72 -2.19 -8.98 5.37
CA TRP A 72 -1.68 -7.93 6.24
C TRP A 72 -1.98 -6.54 5.68
N VAL A 73 -1.82 -6.37 4.37
CA VAL A 73 -2.16 -5.13 3.64
C VAL A 73 -3.65 -4.84 3.75
N GLU A 74 -4.49 -5.82 3.42
CA GLU A 74 -5.93 -5.72 3.55
C GLU A 74 -6.33 -5.35 4.99
N ASN A 75 -5.77 -6.01 5.99
CA ASN A 75 -6.06 -5.70 7.39
C ASN A 75 -5.61 -4.28 7.75
N ALA A 76 -4.40 -3.86 7.38
CA ALA A 76 -3.92 -2.51 7.69
C ALA A 76 -4.86 -1.43 7.10
N VAL A 77 -5.31 -1.63 5.87
CA VAL A 77 -6.19 -0.69 5.16
C VAL A 77 -7.62 -0.74 5.71
N ARG A 78 -8.15 -1.90 6.07
CA ARG A 78 -9.46 -2.04 6.73
C ARG A 78 -9.55 -1.33 8.07
N HIS A 79 -8.43 -1.15 8.79
CA HIS A 79 -8.42 -0.41 10.05
C HIS A 79 -8.45 1.12 9.84
N THR A 80 -8.30 1.59 8.60
CA THR A 80 -8.43 3.01 8.27
C THR A 80 -9.88 3.46 8.41
N ALA A 81 -10.10 4.49 9.23
CA ALA A 81 -11.44 5.01 9.48
C ALA A 81 -12.11 5.53 8.19
N GLY A 82 -13.22 4.89 7.82
CA GLY A 82 -14.03 5.22 6.64
C GLY A 82 -13.93 4.20 5.50
N VAL A 83 -12.95 3.29 5.53
CA VAL A 83 -12.88 2.18 4.57
C VAL A 83 -13.86 1.08 5.00
N GLU A 84 -14.80 0.74 4.12
CA GLU A 84 -15.76 -0.36 4.34
C GLU A 84 -15.25 -1.68 3.73
N SER A 85 -14.59 -1.59 2.58
CA SER A 85 -14.07 -2.76 1.88
C SER A 85 -12.75 -2.43 1.18
N VAL A 86 -11.87 -3.41 1.14
CA VAL A 86 -10.61 -3.34 0.40
C VAL A 86 -10.47 -4.61 -0.42
N ASN A 87 -9.90 -4.49 -1.59
CA ASN A 87 -9.52 -5.58 -2.46
C ASN A 87 -8.02 -5.47 -2.77
N VAL A 88 -7.26 -6.51 -2.44
CA VAL A 88 -5.82 -6.54 -2.66
C VAL A 88 -5.51 -7.58 -3.73
N GLU A 89 -5.04 -7.11 -4.89
CA GLU A 89 -4.64 -7.97 -6.00
C GLU A 89 -3.12 -8.10 -6.03
N LEU A 90 -2.65 -9.34 -6.03
CA LEU A 90 -1.24 -9.66 -6.18
C LEU A 90 -0.89 -9.84 -7.65
N VAL A 91 -0.10 -8.92 -8.18
CA VAL A 91 0.39 -8.91 -9.56
C VAL A 91 1.88 -9.28 -9.61
N TRP A 92 2.26 -10.00 -10.66
CA TRP A 92 3.63 -10.46 -10.90
C TRP A 92 4.29 -9.80 -12.11
N ASP A 93 3.50 -9.09 -12.91
CA ASP A 93 3.94 -8.38 -14.10
C ASP A 93 3.54 -6.89 -13.98
N PRO A 94 4.50 -5.95 -14.11
CA PRO A 94 5.93 -6.18 -14.23
C PRO A 94 6.54 -6.78 -12.94
N PRO A 95 7.64 -7.56 -13.04
CA PRO A 95 8.31 -8.08 -11.85
C PRO A 95 8.96 -6.95 -11.05
N TRP A 96 8.95 -7.07 -9.73
CA TRP A 96 9.59 -6.09 -8.86
C TRP A 96 11.10 -6.01 -9.09
N THR A 97 11.64 -4.80 -9.13
CA THR A 97 13.09 -4.56 -9.13
C THR A 97 13.46 -3.50 -8.10
N GLN A 98 14.71 -3.53 -7.64
CA GLN A 98 15.24 -2.56 -6.68
C GLN A 98 15.18 -1.11 -7.16
N GLU A 99 15.00 -0.89 -8.46
CA GLU A 99 14.86 0.44 -9.06
C GLU A 99 13.57 1.12 -8.61
N LEU A 100 12.52 0.34 -8.33
CA LEU A 100 11.20 0.79 -7.85
C LEU A 100 11.24 1.33 -6.41
N MET A 101 12.29 1.03 -5.64
CA MET A 101 12.44 1.57 -4.30
C MET A 101 12.57 3.09 -4.31
N SER A 102 11.87 3.73 -3.38
CA SER A 102 12.02 5.15 -3.07
C SER A 102 13.47 5.50 -2.73
N MET A 103 13.87 6.75 -2.98
CA MET A 103 15.20 7.25 -2.57
C MET A 103 15.44 7.06 -1.07
N ARG A 104 14.40 7.22 -0.25
CA ARG A 104 14.46 7.00 1.18
C ARG A 104 14.78 5.54 1.53
N ALA A 105 14.10 4.58 0.89
CA ALA A 105 14.40 3.15 1.07
C ALA A 105 15.84 2.80 0.67
N LYS A 106 16.32 3.34 -0.46
CA LYS A 106 17.71 3.13 -0.92
C LYS A 106 18.74 3.68 0.07
N LEU A 107 18.46 4.82 0.70
CA LEU A 107 19.33 5.41 1.73
C LEU A 107 19.38 4.55 3.00
N GLU A 108 18.22 4.08 3.49
CA GLU A 108 18.12 3.23 4.68
C GLU A 108 18.88 1.90 4.50
N LEU A 109 18.93 1.39 3.27
CA LEU A 109 19.65 0.17 2.90
C LEU A 109 21.11 0.43 2.47
N ASN A 110 21.61 1.68 2.57
CA ASN A 110 22.96 2.07 2.19
C ASN A 110 23.33 1.68 0.74
N MET A 111 22.37 1.84 -0.18
CA MET A 111 22.53 1.53 -1.62
C MET A 111 22.94 2.74 -2.46
N VAL A 112 23.20 3.88 -1.83
CA VAL A 112 23.61 5.15 -2.44
C VAL A 112 24.80 5.75 -1.72
#